data_AF-F8STZ7-F1
#
_entry.id   AF-F8STZ7-F1
#
_cell.length_a   1.000
_cell.length_b   1.000
_cell.length_c   1.000
_cell.angle_alpha   90.00
_cell.angle_beta   90.00
_cell.angle_gamma   90.00
#
_symmetry.space_group_name_H-M   'P 1'
#
loop_
_entity.id
_entity.type
_entity.pdbx_description
1 polymer ?
#
loop_
_entity_poly.entity_id
_entity_poly.type
_entity_poly.pdbx_seq_one_letter_code
_entity_poly.pdbx_strand_id
1 'polypeptide(L)'
;MLRFDGSRPLSAAIVEEIDALCDRAEDEREPGPVTIHVTGAPPEGWAKGLAVGLVSKWERVVRRFERLGRLTAAVASGECAGTALDLLLAADIRIAEPGTTLRLASAGGGTWPGMTVYRLTKQAGAAGIRRAVLLGAPLGTERALALDLIDEVSEDPAKTLAELNVVMDGAETAIRRQLIFEAGSTTFEEALGSHLAAADRALRREAKS
;
A
#
# COMPACT_ATOMS: atom_id res chain seq x y z
N MET A 1 12.35 -6.68 7.17
CA MET A 1 10.94 -7.05 7.50
C MET A 1 10.45 -6.23 8.69
N LEU A 2 9.26 -5.62 8.61
CA LEU A 2 8.58 -4.94 9.73
C LEU A 2 7.27 -5.66 10.09
N ARG A 3 6.90 -5.72 11.37
CA ARG A 3 5.57 -6.17 11.84
C ARG A 3 4.82 -4.96 12.39
N PHE A 4 3.63 -4.69 11.88
CA PHE A 4 2.86 -3.50 12.18
C PHE A 4 1.44 -3.87 12.63
N ASP A 5 1.04 -3.33 13.78
CA ASP A 5 -0.27 -3.56 14.39
C ASP A 5 -1.09 -2.27 14.35
N GLY A 6 -2.12 -2.26 13.51
CA GLY A 6 -3.07 -1.16 13.31
C GLY A 6 -4.05 -0.95 14.46
N SER A 7 -4.01 -1.77 15.52
CA SER A 7 -4.70 -1.48 16.79
C SER A 7 -4.00 -0.39 17.60
N ARG A 8 -2.71 -0.14 17.32
CA ARG A 8 -1.93 0.93 17.98
C ARG A 8 -2.46 2.30 17.57
N PRO A 9 -2.66 3.23 18.53
CA PRO A 9 -3.08 4.59 18.22
C PRO A 9 -2.14 5.30 17.25
N LEU A 10 -2.71 6.05 16.30
CA LEU A 10 -1.92 6.93 15.45
C LEU A 10 -1.18 7.96 16.31
N SER A 11 0.14 7.96 16.20
CA SER A 11 1.08 8.73 17.01
C SER A 11 2.31 9.12 16.19
N ALA A 12 3.13 10.05 16.69
CA ALA A 12 4.40 10.39 16.05
C ALA A 12 5.33 9.18 15.96
N ALA A 13 5.31 8.30 16.98
CA ALA A 13 6.15 7.10 17.01
C ALA A 13 5.84 6.13 15.85
N ILE A 14 4.57 5.92 15.50
CA ILE A 14 4.26 5.05 14.35
C ILE A 14 4.60 5.71 13.01
N VAL A 15 4.55 7.05 12.93
CA VAL A 15 5.04 7.77 11.74
C VAL A 15 6.54 7.55 11.59
N GLU A 16 7.30 7.75 12.67
CA GLU A 16 8.76 7.55 12.70
C GLU A 16 9.15 6.08 12.40
N GLU A 17 8.35 5.11 12.85
CA GLU A 17 8.59 3.69 12.58
C GLU A 17 8.54 3.34 11.08
N ILE A 18 7.55 3.89 10.36
CA ILE A 18 7.43 3.72 8.90
C ILE A 18 8.49 4.56 8.16
N ASP A 19 8.82 5.74 8.67
CA ASP A 19 9.86 6.59 8.10
C ASP A 19 11.22 5.90 8.17
N ALA A 20 11.55 5.31 9.33
CA ALA A 20 12.77 4.53 9.53
C ALA A 20 12.80 3.25 8.67
N LEU A 21 11.64 2.64 8.38
CA LEU A 21 11.57 1.55 7.39
C LEU A 21 11.96 2.05 6.00
N CYS A 22 11.49 3.24 5.60
CA CYS A 22 11.85 3.84 4.33
C CYS A 22 13.33 4.19 4.27
N ASP A 23 13.89 4.78 5.33
CA ASP A 23 15.32 5.11 5.41
C ASP A 23 16.18 3.86 5.24
N ARG A 24 15.91 2.79 6.01
CA ARG A 24 16.63 1.51 5.87
C ARG A 24 16.49 0.92 4.48
N ALA A 25 15.31 1.01 3.86
CA ALA A 25 15.12 0.52 2.50
C ALA A 25 15.98 1.27 1.48
N GLU A 26 16.21 2.57 1.68
CA GLU A 26 17.01 3.42 0.80
C GLU A 26 18.51 3.25 1.03
N ASP A 27 18.94 3.12 2.29
CA ASP A 27 20.35 3.01 2.70
C ASP A 27 20.89 1.58 2.56
N GLU A 28 20.09 0.57 2.90
CA GLU A 28 20.49 -0.84 2.97
C GLU A 28 19.74 -1.65 1.89
N ARG A 29 20.40 -1.84 0.74
CA ARG A 29 19.85 -2.66 -0.36
C ARG A 29 20.08 -4.15 -0.14
N GLU A 30 19.28 -4.73 0.72
CA GLU A 30 19.14 -6.19 0.81
C GLU A 30 18.45 -6.76 -0.44
N PRO A 31 18.77 -7.98 -0.88
CA PRO A 31 18.02 -8.67 -1.92
C PRO A 31 16.54 -8.85 -1.53
N GLY A 32 15.65 -8.76 -2.51
CA GLY A 32 14.21 -8.96 -2.31
C GLY A 32 13.42 -7.69 -2.01
N PRO A 33 12.10 -7.81 -1.79
CA PRO A 33 11.23 -6.68 -1.52
C PRO A 33 11.36 -6.17 -0.07
N VAL A 34 10.97 -4.92 0.13
CA VAL A 34 10.75 -4.36 1.47
C VAL A 34 9.44 -4.93 2.01
N THR A 35 9.55 -5.86 2.95
CA THR A 35 8.38 -6.56 3.51
C THR A 35 7.83 -5.92 4.77
N ILE A 36 6.51 -5.76 4.81
CA ILE A 36 5.73 -5.41 6.01
C ILE A 36 4.62 -6.43 6.28
N HIS A 37 4.48 -6.88 7.52
CA HIS A 37 3.34 -7.68 7.97
C HIS A 37 2.38 -6.77 8.72
N VAL A 38 1.12 -6.75 8.31
CA VAL A 38 0.09 -5.87 8.86
C VAL A 38 -1.05 -6.68 9.46
N THR A 39 -1.56 -6.21 10.58
CA THR A 39 -2.73 -6.77 11.26
C THR A 39 -3.36 -5.68 12.13
N GLY A 40 -4.49 -5.99 12.77
CA GLY A 40 -5.15 -5.14 13.73
C GLY A 40 -6.13 -4.16 13.12
N ALA A 41 -7.07 -3.74 13.97
CA ALA A 41 -8.02 -2.68 13.71
C ALA A 41 -7.97 -1.68 14.87
N PRO A 42 -8.11 -0.37 14.59
CA PRO A 42 -8.09 0.63 15.64
C PRO A 42 -9.29 0.44 16.58
N PRO A 43 -9.12 0.65 17.89
CA PRO A 43 -10.21 0.48 18.86
C PRO A 43 -11.33 1.50 18.67
N GLU A 44 -12.47 1.27 19.32
CA GLU A 44 -13.55 2.25 19.33
C GLU A 44 -13.06 3.60 19.88
N GLY A 45 -13.46 4.69 19.22
CA GLY A 45 -13.07 6.04 19.65
C GLY A 45 -11.61 6.40 19.38
N TRP A 46 -10.87 5.61 18.58
CA TRP A 46 -9.47 5.88 18.21
C TRP A 46 -9.20 7.30 17.68
N ALA A 47 -10.19 7.93 17.05
CA ALA A 47 -10.07 9.28 16.48
C ALA A 47 -10.30 10.40 17.52
N LYS A 48 -10.68 10.09 18.77
CA LYS A 48 -10.90 11.11 19.81
C LYS A 48 -9.59 11.84 20.10
N GLY A 49 -9.60 13.16 19.96
CA GLY A 49 -8.42 14.00 20.17
C GLY A 49 -7.37 13.90 19.05
N LEU A 50 -7.67 13.20 17.96
CA LEU A 50 -6.75 13.09 16.82
C LEU A 50 -6.68 14.41 16.06
N ALA A 51 -5.47 14.97 15.95
CA ALA A 51 -5.24 16.17 15.18
C ALA A 51 -5.06 15.87 13.68
N VAL A 52 -5.69 16.67 12.81
CA VAL A 52 -5.50 16.60 11.35
C VAL A 52 -4.03 16.70 10.95
N GLY A 53 -3.23 17.47 11.70
CA GLY A 53 -1.79 17.56 11.47
C GLY A 53 -1.06 16.21 11.59
N LEU A 54 -1.51 15.34 12.51
CA LEU A 54 -0.95 13.99 12.65
C LEU A 54 -1.43 13.06 11.52
N VAL A 55 -2.69 13.18 11.10
CA VAL A 55 -3.22 12.47 9.90
C VAL A 55 -2.43 12.87 8.65
N SER A 56 -2.11 14.16 8.48
CA SER A 56 -1.27 14.63 7.37
C SER A 56 0.15 14.07 7.42
N LYS A 57 0.74 13.94 8.62
CA LYS A 57 2.05 13.29 8.79
C LYS A 57 1.99 11.80 8.43
N TRP A 58 0.95 11.11 8.86
CA TRP A 58 0.68 9.72 8.48
C TRP A 58 0.61 9.56 6.97
N GLU A 59 -0.25 10.32 6.29
CA GLU A 59 -0.40 10.18 4.84
C GLU A 59 0.88 10.54 4.07
N ARG A 60 1.70 11.45 4.59
CA ARG A 60 3.00 11.75 3.99
C ARG A 60 3.95 10.57 4.07
N VAL A 61 4.02 9.88 5.21
CA VAL A 61 4.92 8.72 5.37
C VAL A 61 4.39 7.49 4.61
N VAL A 62 3.07 7.27 4.59
CA VAL A 62 2.45 6.23 3.74
C VAL A 62 2.73 6.52 2.27
N ARG A 63 2.63 7.79 1.84
CA ARG A 63 2.96 8.17 0.45
C ARG A 63 4.44 8.02 0.13
N ARG A 64 5.35 8.19 1.12
CA ARG A 64 6.78 7.89 0.96
C ARG A 64 6.98 6.39 0.73
N PHE A 65 6.40 5.55 1.59
CA PHE A 65 6.42 4.10 1.44
C PHE A 65 5.89 3.65 0.07
N GLU A 66 4.73 4.16 -0.34
CA GLU A 66 4.07 3.90 -1.63
C GLU A 66 4.93 4.32 -2.85
N ARG A 67 5.93 5.20 -2.66
CA ARG A 67 6.82 5.68 -3.73
C ARG A 67 8.25 5.20 -3.59
N LEU A 68 8.55 4.32 -2.63
CA LEU A 68 9.90 3.81 -2.38
C LEU A 68 10.55 3.34 -3.67
N GLY A 69 11.83 3.66 -3.88
CA GLY A 69 12.58 3.18 -5.05
C GLY A 69 12.74 1.66 -5.12
N ARG A 70 12.16 0.91 -4.18
CA ARG A 70 12.22 -0.55 -4.07
C ARG A 70 10.85 -1.17 -4.17
N LEU A 71 10.81 -2.44 -4.57
CA LEU A 71 9.60 -3.24 -4.55
C LEU A 71 9.16 -3.46 -3.10
N THR A 72 7.88 -3.25 -2.80
CA THR A 72 7.29 -3.43 -1.48
C THR A 72 6.31 -4.60 -1.47
N ALA A 73 6.30 -5.36 -0.38
CA ALA A 73 5.35 -6.46 -0.20
C ALA A 73 4.69 -6.37 1.19
N ALA A 74 3.37 -6.40 1.23
CA ALA A 74 2.59 -6.42 2.45
C ALA A 74 1.92 -7.79 2.63
N VAL A 75 2.02 -8.34 3.84
CA VAL A 75 1.31 -9.56 4.25
C VAL A 75 0.26 -9.18 5.29
N ALA A 76 -1.01 -9.36 4.97
CA ALA A 76 -2.13 -9.11 5.86
C ALA A 76 -2.58 -10.37 6.59
N SER A 77 -2.90 -10.22 7.87
CA SER A 77 -3.43 -11.31 8.72
C SER A 77 -4.53 -10.80 9.64
N GLY A 78 -5.50 -11.66 9.96
CA GLY A 78 -6.61 -11.32 10.86
C GLY A 78 -7.48 -10.18 10.31
N GLU A 79 -7.82 -9.22 11.17
CA GLU A 79 -8.48 -7.99 10.71
C GLU A 79 -7.42 -6.95 10.31
N CYS A 80 -7.60 -6.29 9.16
CA CYS A 80 -6.76 -5.19 8.70
C CYS A 80 -7.61 -3.94 8.47
N ALA A 81 -7.44 -2.95 9.34
CA ALA A 81 -8.15 -1.68 9.25
C ALA A 81 -7.27 -0.48 9.64
N GLY A 82 -7.74 0.72 9.31
CA GLY A 82 -7.04 1.97 9.63
C GLY A 82 -5.62 1.99 9.05
N THR A 83 -4.64 2.27 9.89
CA THR A 83 -3.23 2.38 9.50
C THR A 83 -2.67 1.09 8.90
N ALA A 84 -3.14 -0.09 9.35
CA ALA A 84 -2.74 -1.37 8.76
C ALA A 84 -3.24 -1.53 7.31
N LEU A 85 -4.49 -1.12 7.06
CA LEU A 85 -5.07 -1.15 5.72
C LEU A 85 -4.42 -0.10 4.80
N ASP A 86 -4.06 1.07 5.31
CA ASP A 86 -3.34 2.09 4.53
C ASP A 86 -2.00 1.56 4.00
N LEU A 87 -1.23 0.87 4.86
CA LEU A 87 0.05 0.27 4.47
C LEU A 87 -0.12 -0.91 3.52
N LEU A 88 -1.13 -1.75 3.72
CA LEU A 88 -1.47 -2.83 2.80
C LEU A 88 -1.73 -2.28 1.39
N LEU A 89 -2.62 -1.29 1.28
CA LEU A 89 -3.03 -0.73 -0.02
C LEU A 89 -1.93 0.09 -0.69
N ALA A 90 -0.91 0.52 0.06
CA ALA A 90 0.24 1.26 -0.45
C ALA A 90 1.37 0.34 -0.97
N ALA A 91 1.34 -0.96 -0.67
CA ALA A 91 2.36 -1.90 -1.13
C ALA A 91 2.15 -2.31 -2.60
N ASP A 92 3.24 -2.63 -3.28
CA ASP A 92 3.21 -3.11 -4.68
C ASP A 92 2.62 -4.54 -4.76
N ILE A 93 2.96 -5.39 -3.79
CA ILE A 93 2.49 -6.78 -3.67
C ILE A 93 1.74 -6.94 -2.36
N ARG A 94 0.55 -7.54 -2.39
CA ARG A 94 -0.39 -7.64 -1.26
C ARG A 94 -0.84 -9.09 -1.12
N ILE A 95 -0.31 -9.76 -0.12
CA ILE A 95 -0.64 -11.14 0.22
C ILE A 95 -1.54 -11.12 1.45
N ALA A 96 -2.55 -11.98 1.50
CA ALA A 96 -3.37 -12.18 2.68
C ALA A 96 -3.31 -13.62 3.17
N GLU A 97 -3.26 -13.81 4.48
CA GLU A 97 -3.52 -15.13 5.08
C GLU A 97 -5.01 -15.50 4.92
N PRO A 98 -5.36 -16.80 4.86
CA PRO A 98 -6.75 -17.24 4.84
C PRO A 98 -7.56 -16.66 6.00
N GLY A 99 -8.79 -16.23 5.72
CA GLY A 99 -9.67 -15.62 6.72
C GLY A 99 -9.38 -14.16 7.05
N THR A 100 -8.35 -13.54 6.44
CA THR A 100 -8.10 -12.11 6.57
C THR A 100 -9.29 -11.27 6.11
N THR A 101 -9.60 -10.22 6.86
CA THR A 101 -10.70 -9.30 6.57
C THR A 101 -10.20 -7.87 6.48
N LEU A 102 -10.45 -7.19 5.35
CA LEU A 102 -10.15 -5.78 5.17
C LEU A 102 -11.36 -4.93 5.56
N ARG A 103 -11.14 -3.88 6.35
CA ARG A 103 -12.21 -2.97 6.78
C ARG A 103 -11.74 -1.52 6.86
N LEU A 104 -12.58 -0.58 6.42
CA LEU A 104 -12.31 0.82 6.73
C LEU A 104 -12.53 1.08 8.22
N ALA A 105 -11.63 1.84 8.84
CA ALA A 105 -11.84 2.29 10.21
C ALA A 105 -13.12 3.11 10.31
N SER A 106 -13.80 3.06 11.46
CA SER A 106 -14.99 3.85 11.74
C SER A 106 -14.69 4.90 12.80
N ALA A 107 -15.25 6.11 12.64
CA ALA A 107 -15.19 7.18 13.62
C ALA A 107 -16.44 8.07 13.49
N GLY A 108 -16.97 8.54 14.62
CA GLY A 108 -18.11 9.47 14.60
C GLY A 108 -19.39 8.90 13.99
N GLY A 109 -19.59 7.57 14.02
CA GLY A 109 -20.79 6.91 13.50
C GLY A 109 -20.75 6.56 12.01
N GLY A 110 -19.61 6.76 11.33
CA GLY A 110 -19.43 6.40 9.93
C GLY A 110 -18.00 5.94 9.61
N THR A 111 -17.79 5.51 8.37
CA THR A 111 -16.44 5.20 7.88
C THR A 111 -15.55 6.43 7.89
N TRP A 112 -14.30 6.24 8.29
CA TRP A 112 -13.29 7.28 8.34
C TRP A 112 -12.99 7.78 6.91
N PRO A 113 -13.12 9.09 6.63
CA PRO A 113 -12.93 9.65 5.30
C PRO A 113 -11.44 9.90 4.99
N GLY A 114 -10.58 8.92 5.25
CA GLY A 114 -9.14 8.97 4.99
C GLY A 114 -8.76 8.61 3.54
N MET A 115 -7.47 8.64 3.23
CA MET A 115 -6.96 8.30 1.89
C MET A 115 -7.11 6.82 1.54
N THR A 116 -7.46 5.96 2.50
CA THR A 116 -7.92 4.60 2.24
C THR A 116 -9.04 4.57 1.19
N VAL A 117 -10.00 5.51 1.26
CA VAL A 117 -11.10 5.63 0.27
C VAL A 117 -10.55 5.92 -1.13
N TYR A 118 -9.54 6.79 -1.22
CA TYR A 118 -8.88 7.11 -2.49
C TYR A 118 -8.17 5.89 -3.07
N ARG A 119 -7.35 5.19 -2.27
CA ARG A 119 -6.60 3.99 -2.71
C ARG A 119 -7.53 2.86 -3.15
N LEU A 120 -8.54 2.57 -2.34
CA LEU A 120 -9.59 1.60 -2.67
C LEU A 120 -10.30 1.95 -3.99
N THR A 121 -10.65 3.21 -4.20
CA THR A 121 -11.32 3.65 -5.43
C THR A 121 -10.40 3.53 -6.64
N LYS A 122 -9.12 3.84 -6.50
CA LYS A 122 -8.13 3.73 -7.58
C LYS A 122 -7.87 2.27 -7.99
N GLN A 123 -7.95 1.33 -7.06
CA GLN A 123 -7.69 -0.09 -7.31
C GLN A 123 -8.94 -0.84 -7.76
N ALA A 124 -10.05 -0.72 -7.03
CA ALA A 124 -11.25 -1.54 -7.24
C ALA A 124 -12.42 -0.79 -7.91
N GLY A 125 -12.24 0.50 -8.21
CA GLY A 125 -13.29 1.36 -8.76
C GLY A 125 -14.43 1.66 -7.77
N ALA A 126 -15.14 2.77 -7.99
CA ALA A 126 -16.20 3.23 -7.07
C ALA A 126 -17.30 2.18 -6.83
N ALA A 127 -17.68 1.43 -7.87
CA ALA A 127 -18.72 0.40 -7.76
C ALA A 127 -18.29 -0.79 -6.87
N GLY A 128 -17.01 -1.14 -6.90
CA GLY A 128 -16.43 -2.24 -6.12
C GLY A 128 -16.42 -1.95 -4.62
N ILE A 129 -16.20 -0.69 -4.25
CA ILE A 129 -15.93 -0.28 -2.86
C ILE A 129 -17.11 0.39 -2.17
N ARG A 130 -18.20 0.71 -2.89
CA ARG A 130 -19.34 1.47 -2.34
C ARG A 130 -19.93 0.86 -1.06
N ARG A 131 -20.00 -0.47 -0.95
CA ARG A 131 -20.54 -1.12 0.24
C ARG A 131 -19.58 -1.00 1.42
N ALA A 132 -18.28 -1.19 1.17
CA ALA A 132 -17.27 -1.02 2.21
C ALA A 132 -17.23 0.42 2.72
N VAL A 133 -17.27 1.40 1.81
CA VAL A 133 -17.19 2.82 2.16
C VAL A 133 -18.50 3.35 2.74
N LEU A 134 -19.67 3.08 2.14
CA LEU A 134 -20.93 3.68 2.57
C LEU A 134 -21.61 2.92 3.71
N LEU A 135 -21.36 1.62 3.84
CA LEU A 135 -22.03 0.75 4.82
C LEU A 135 -21.07 0.14 5.84
N GLY A 136 -19.77 0.43 5.74
CA GLY A 136 -18.75 -0.20 6.60
C GLY A 136 -18.64 -1.71 6.38
N ALA A 137 -19.08 -2.23 5.24
CA ALA A 137 -19.10 -3.67 4.99
C ALA A 137 -17.66 -4.22 4.91
N PRO A 138 -17.32 -5.28 5.66
CA PRO A 138 -16.01 -5.92 5.56
C PRO A 138 -15.80 -6.57 4.19
N LEU A 139 -14.55 -6.64 3.77
CA LEU A 139 -14.10 -7.32 2.56
C LEU A 139 -13.28 -8.54 2.99
N GLY A 140 -13.86 -9.74 2.90
CA GLY A 140 -13.12 -10.98 3.09
C GLY A 140 -12.15 -11.25 1.93
N THR A 141 -11.22 -12.19 2.13
CA THR A 141 -10.17 -12.54 1.16
C THR A 141 -10.70 -12.80 -0.27
N GLU A 142 -11.77 -13.57 -0.43
CA GLU A 142 -12.36 -13.86 -1.75
C GLU A 142 -12.78 -12.59 -2.48
N ARG A 143 -13.46 -11.67 -1.78
CA ARG A 143 -13.90 -10.41 -2.37
C ARG A 143 -12.75 -9.45 -2.61
N ALA A 144 -11.76 -9.42 -1.71
CA ALA A 144 -10.58 -8.60 -1.86
C ALA A 144 -9.75 -9.03 -3.07
N LEU A 145 -9.60 -10.34 -3.28
CA LEU A 145 -8.91 -10.91 -4.45
C LEU A 145 -9.69 -10.61 -5.74
N ALA A 146 -11.01 -10.81 -5.75
CA ALA A 146 -11.86 -10.50 -6.91
C ALA A 146 -11.93 -9.00 -7.28
N LEU A 147 -11.37 -8.12 -6.45
CA LEU A 147 -11.29 -6.67 -6.64
C LEU A 147 -9.86 -6.18 -6.83
N ASP A 148 -8.88 -7.07 -6.92
CA ASP A 148 -7.45 -6.73 -6.98
C ASP A 148 -7.00 -5.81 -5.82
N LEU A 149 -7.62 -5.95 -4.64
CA LEU A 149 -7.20 -5.29 -3.40
C LEU A 149 -6.11 -6.06 -2.67
N ILE A 150 -6.01 -7.36 -2.95
CA ILE A 150 -4.91 -8.25 -2.64
C ILE A 150 -4.59 -9.04 -3.92
N ASP A 151 -3.36 -9.49 -4.05
CA ASP A 151 -2.85 -10.19 -5.23
C ASP A 151 -2.83 -11.72 -5.01
N GLU A 152 -2.69 -12.17 -3.76
CA GLU A 152 -2.66 -13.60 -3.41
C GLU A 152 -3.24 -13.88 -2.02
N VAL A 153 -3.88 -15.05 -1.86
CA VAL A 153 -4.22 -15.62 -0.55
C VAL A 153 -3.30 -16.83 -0.32
N SER A 154 -2.49 -16.81 0.75
CA SER A 154 -1.45 -17.82 0.98
C SER A 154 -1.49 -18.39 2.39
N GLU A 155 -1.47 -19.72 2.50
CA GLU A 155 -1.31 -20.45 3.77
C GLU A 155 0.12 -20.36 4.32
N ASP A 156 1.10 -20.04 3.47
CA ASP A 156 2.49 -19.83 3.85
C ASP A 156 3.03 -18.55 3.18
N PRO A 157 2.69 -17.37 3.72
CA PRO A 157 3.14 -16.11 3.16
C PRO A 157 4.67 -15.97 3.13
N ALA A 158 5.39 -16.64 4.05
CA ALA A 158 6.85 -16.61 4.06
C ALA A 158 7.42 -17.31 2.83
N LYS A 159 6.86 -18.47 2.46
CA LYS A 159 7.18 -19.15 1.21
C LYS A 159 6.80 -18.32 -0.02
N THR A 160 5.58 -17.78 -0.08
CA THR A 160 5.15 -16.92 -1.20
C THR A 160 6.12 -15.75 -1.38
N LEU A 161 6.52 -15.08 -0.29
CA LEU A 161 7.49 -13.98 -0.33
C LEU A 161 8.87 -14.43 -0.83
N ALA A 162 9.34 -15.62 -0.43
CA ALA A 162 10.63 -16.16 -0.87
C ALA A 162 10.64 -16.53 -2.36
N GLU A 163 9.48 -16.85 -2.93
CA GLU A 163 9.30 -17.16 -4.36
C GLU A 163 9.21 -15.90 -5.24
N LEU A 164 9.12 -14.70 -4.64
CA LEU A 164 9.15 -13.44 -5.36
C LEU A 164 10.53 -13.19 -5.97
N ASN A 165 10.70 -13.60 -7.23
CA ASN A 165 11.85 -13.26 -8.04
C ASN A 165 11.79 -11.77 -8.40
N VAL A 166 12.45 -10.92 -7.62
CA VAL A 166 12.52 -9.48 -7.91
C VAL A 166 13.38 -9.25 -9.15
N VAL A 167 12.71 -9.07 -10.28
CA VAL A 167 13.36 -8.82 -11.58
C VAL A 167 13.88 -7.38 -11.69
N MET A 168 13.34 -6.47 -10.87
CA MET A 168 13.60 -5.05 -11.00
C MET A 168 13.62 -4.30 -9.67
N ASP A 169 14.61 -3.41 -9.51
CA ASP A 169 14.76 -2.56 -8.34
C ASP A 169 15.33 -1.18 -8.70
N GLY A 170 15.21 -0.22 -7.77
CA GLY A 170 15.76 1.12 -7.89
C GLY A 170 15.02 2.04 -8.86
N ALA A 171 15.78 2.83 -9.62
CA ALA A 171 15.24 3.86 -10.50
C ALA A 171 14.21 3.32 -11.50
N GLU A 172 14.31 2.06 -11.90
CA GLU A 172 13.39 1.45 -12.87
C GLU A 172 12.04 1.09 -12.32
N THR A 173 12.03 0.63 -11.07
CA THR A 173 10.80 0.41 -10.32
C THR A 173 10.14 1.75 -10.04
N ALA A 174 10.91 2.75 -9.61
CA ALA A 174 10.41 4.11 -9.37
C ALA A 174 9.75 4.74 -10.62
N ILE A 175 10.40 4.63 -11.79
CA ILE A 175 9.86 5.16 -13.06
C ILE A 175 8.56 4.45 -13.43
N ARG A 176 8.52 3.11 -13.45
CA ARG A 176 7.31 2.38 -13.83
C ARG A 176 6.14 2.65 -12.89
N ARG A 177 6.41 2.74 -11.58
CA ARG A 177 5.41 3.10 -10.59
C ARG A 177 4.87 4.51 -10.82
N GLN A 178 5.74 5.48 -11.13
CA GLN A 178 5.31 6.83 -11.46
C GLN A 178 4.37 6.85 -12.67
N LEU A 179 4.72 6.12 -13.75
CA LEU A 179 3.85 6.01 -14.94
C LEU A 179 2.48 5.41 -14.59
N ILE A 180 2.42 4.37 -13.74
CA ILE A 180 1.16 3.77 -13.26
C ILE A 180 0.31 4.81 -12.51
N PHE A 181 0.92 5.57 -11.59
CA PHE A 181 0.20 6.56 -10.79
C PHE A 181 -0.35 7.71 -11.63
N GLU A 182 0.41 8.17 -12.63
CA GLU A 182 0.03 9.28 -13.50
C GLU A 182 -1.09 8.88 -14.47
N ALA A 183 -1.03 7.67 -15.04
CA ALA A 183 -1.93 7.19 -16.09
C ALA A 183 -3.42 7.29 -15.73
N GLY A 184 -3.78 7.16 -14.45
CA GLY A 184 -5.17 7.28 -14.02
C GLY A 184 -5.64 8.71 -13.72
N SER A 185 -4.87 9.74 -14.10
CA SER A 185 -5.19 11.15 -13.87
C SER A 185 -4.76 12.10 -15.00
N THR A 186 -4.01 11.61 -16.00
CA THR A 186 -3.53 12.40 -17.14
C THR A 186 -4.17 11.91 -18.44
N THR A 187 -4.23 12.76 -19.46
CA THR A 187 -4.60 12.31 -20.81
C THR A 187 -3.48 11.49 -21.46
N PHE A 188 -3.79 10.81 -22.56
CA PHE A 188 -2.77 10.07 -23.32
C PHE A 188 -1.68 11.02 -23.84
N GLU A 189 -2.08 12.18 -24.36
CA GLU A 189 -1.19 13.19 -24.93
C GLU A 189 -0.24 13.77 -23.87
N GLU A 190 -0.73 13.99 -22.65
CA GLU A 190 0.09 14.44 -21.51
C GLU A 190 1.05 13.35 -21.04
N ALA A 191 0.64 12.08 -21.06
CA ALA A 191 1.45 10.95 -20.61
C ALA A 191 2.56 10.57 -21.60
N LEU A 192 2.34 10.75 -22.92
CA LEU A 192 3.22 10.22 -23.97
C LEU A 192 4.70 10.61 -23.78
N GLY A 193 4.96 11.86 -23.39
CA GLY A 193 6.33 12.35 -23.18
C GLY A 193 7.09 11.57 -22.09
N SER A 194 6.47 11.37 -20.92
CA SER A 194 7.06 10.61 -19.82
C SER A 194 7.30 9.14 -20.19
N HIS A 195 6.37 8.54 -20.94
CA HIS A 195 6.49 7.16 -21.42
C HIS A 195 7.64 7.01 -22.45
N LEU A 196 7.76 7.93 -23.42
CA LEU A 196 8.85 7.90 -24.40
C LEU A 196 10.22 8.13 -23.76
N ALA A 197 10.31 9.01 -22.76
CA ALA A 197 11.54 9.22 -22.00
C ALA A 197 11.96 7.95 -21.23
N ALA A 198 11.00 7.26 -20.61
CA ALA A 198 11.26 5.98 -19.95
C ALA A 198 11.71 4.89 -20.95
N ALA A 199 11.11 4.84 -22.14
CA ALA A 199 11.49 3.91 -23.20
C ALA A 199 12.90 4.18 -23.74
N ASP A 200 13.25 5.43 -24.08
CA ASP A 200 14.60 5.81 -24.52
C ASP A 200 15.65 5.43 -23.47
N ARG A 201 15.38 5.70 -22.19
CA ARG A 201 16.25 5.28 -21.09
C ARG A 201 16.45 3.76 -21.06
N ALA A 202 15.41 2.97 -21.26
CA ALA A 202 15.51 1.51 -21.28
C ALA A 202 16.34 1.01 -22.47
N LEU A 203 16.06 1.50 -23.69
CA LEU A 203 16.78 1.15 -24.92
C LEU A 203 18.27 1.48 -24.83
N ARG A 204 18.63 2.65 -24.26
CA ARG A 204 20.03 3.04 -24.07
C ARG A 204 20.82 2.15 -23.11
N ARG A 205 20.15 1.44 -22.21
CA ARG A 205 20.82 0.46 -21.35
C ARG A 205 20.99 -0.88 -22.02
N GLU A 206 19.98 -1.31 -22.75
CA GLU A 206 20.05 -2.55 -23.53
C GLU A 206 21.21 -2.47 -24.52
N ALA A 207 21.39 -1.33 -25.21
CA ALA A 207 22.53 -1.10 -26.11
C ALA A 207 23.90 -1.08 -25.41
N LYS A 208 23.97 -1.03 -24.07
CA LYS A 208 25.21 -1.04 -23.27
C LYS A 208 25.47 -2.38 -22.58
N SER A 209 24.50 -3.29 -22.58
CA SER A 209 24.61 -4.63 -22.00
C SER A 209 25.15 -5.63 -23.00
#